data_AF-U5KAR2-F1
#
_entry.id   AF-U5KAR2-F1
#
_cell.length_a   1.000
_cell.length_b   1.000
_cell.length_c   1.000
_cell.angle_alpha   90.00
_cell.angle_beta   90.00
_cell.angle_gamma   90.00
#
_symmetry.space_group_name_H-M   'P 1'
#
loop_
_entity.id
_entity.type
_entity.pdbx_description
1 polymer ?
#
loop_
_entity_poly.entity_id
_entity_poly.type
_entity_poly.pdbx_seq_one_letter_code
_entity_poly.pdbx_strand_id
1 'polypeptide(L)' 'RIAFWFVVADFLLLTWIGSRPVEEPFIIIGQIASIFYFSYFLILVPLLGYLENQLLVRST' A
#
# COMPACT_ATOMS: atom_id res chain seq x y z
N ARG A 1 -4.98 3.24 11.50
CA ARG A 1 -6.08 2.27 11.23
C ARG A 1 -6.45 2.19 9.75
N ILE A 2 -6.65 3.33 9.06
CA ILE A 2 -7.02 3.34 7.64
C ILE A 2 -5.90 2.79 6.74
N ALA A 3 -4.64 3.18 6.97
CA ALA A 3 -3.49 2.70 6.20
C ALA A 3 -3.39 1.16 6.14
N PHE A 4 -3.65 0.48 7.26
CA PHE A 4 -3.68 -0.98 7.31
C PHE A 4 -4.70 -1.60 6.34
N TRP A 5 -5.88 -1.01 6.22
CA TRP A 5 -6.90 -1.54 5.31
C TRP A 5 -6.54 -1.33 3.84
N PHE A 6 -5.74 -0.32 3.51
CA PHE A 6 -5.21 -0.15 2.16
C PHE A 6 -4.29 -1.29 1.75
N VAL A 7 -3.38 -1.74 2.63
CA VAL A 7 -2.50 -2.87 2.29
C VAL A 7 -3.27 -4.19 2.22
N VAL A 8 -4.31 -4.37 3.03
CA VAL A 8 -5.21 -5.53 2.93
C VAL A 8 -5.96 -5.53 1.60
N ALA A 9 -6.51 -4.39 1.18
CA ALA A 9 -7.20 -4.27 -0.10
C ALA A 9 -6.26 -4.53 -1.29
N ASP A 10 -5.04 -3.99 -1.24
CA ASP A 10 -4.02 -4.19 -2.26
C ASP A 10 -3.54 -5.66 -2.33
N PHE A 11 -3.38 -6.32 -1.19
CA PHE A 11 -3.06 -7.74 -1.14
C PHE A 11 -4.16 -8.60 -1.80
N LEU A 12 -5.44 -8.28 -1.55
CA LEU A 12 -6.57 -8.93 -2.22
C LEU A 12 -6.58 -8.64 -3.72
N LEU A 13 -6.25 -7.41 -4.12
CA LEU A 13 -6.14 -7.01 -5.52
C LEU A 13 -5.03 -7.79 -6.25
N LEU A 14 -3.84 -7.89 -5.66
CA LEU A 14 -2.72 -8.67 -6.20
C LEU A 14 -3.06 -10.15 -6.33
N THR A 15 -3.75 -10.71 -5.33
CA THR A 15 -4.24 -12.10 -5.37
C THR A 15 -5.21 -12.31 -6.54
N TRP A 16 -6.13 -11.37 -6.74
CA TRP A 16 -7.08 -11.42 -7.85
C TRP A 16 -6.38 -11.28 -9.21
N ILE A 17 -5.43 -10.36 -9.36
CA ILE A 17 -4.65 -10.16 -10.59
C ILE A 17 -3.82 -11.40 -10.92
N GLY A 18 -3.26 -12.09 -9.92
CA GLY A 18 -2.53 -13.33 -10.12
C GLY A 18 -3.35 -14.45 -10.79
N SER A 19 -4.68 -14.37 -10.76
CA SER A 19 -5.60 -15.30 -11.46
C SER A 19 -6.03 -14.83 -12.86
N ARG A 20 -5.62 -13.63 -13.28
CA ARG A 20 -5.98 -13.05 -14.59
C ARG A 20 -4.95 -13.42 -15.65
N PRO A 21 -5.35 -13.47 -16.95
CA PRO A 21 -4.40 -13.68 -18.03
C PRO A 21 -3.37 -12.56 -18.07
N VAL A 22 -2.15 -12.89 -18.52
CA VAL A 22 -1.03 -11.93 -18.63
C VAL A 22 -1.17 -11.12 -19.91
N GLU A 23 -2.21 -10.30 -19.94
CA GLU A 23 -2.58 -9.43 -21.06
C GLU A 23 -2.92 -8.02 -20.53
N GLU A 24 -2.93 -7.03 -21.42
CA GLU A 24 -3.46 -5.73 -21.05
C GLU A 24 -4.97 -5.82 -20.75
N PRO A 25 -5.47 -5.14 -19.69
CA PRO A 25 -4.80 -4.15 -18.85
C PRO A 25 -4.14 -4.71 -17.57
N PHE A 26 -4.21 -6.01 -17.32
CA PHE A 26 -3.85 -6.62 -16.02
C PHE A 26 -2.37 -6.49 -15.67
N ILE A 27 -1.50 -6.43 -16.68
CA ILE A 27 -0.05 -6.20 -16.48
C ILE A 27 0.19 -4.86 -15.78
N ILE A 28 -0.41 -3.78 -16.30
CA ILE A 28 -0.23 -2.42 -15.76
C ILE A 28 -0.81 -2.33 -14.35
N ILE A 29 -1.99 -2.92 -14.12
CA ILE A 29 -2.62 -2.92 -12.80
C ILE A 29 -1.73 -3.69 -11.80
N GLY A 30 -1.19 -4.84 -12.19
CA GLY A 30 -0.29 -5.64 -11.34
C GLY A 30 1.00 -4.92 -10.99
N GLN A 31 1.58 -4.16 -11.93
CA GLN A 31 2.76 -3.34 -11.70
C GLN A 31 2.48 -2.21 -10.71
N ILE A 32 1.39 -1.45 -10.91
CA ILE A 32 1.00 -0.35 -10.03
C ILE A 32 0.70 -0.87 -8.62
N ALA A 33 -0.04 -1.97 -8.51
CA ALA A 33 -0.36 -2.62 -7.24
C ALA A 33 0.92 -3.09 -6.52
N SER A 34 1.86 -3.71 -7.24
CA SER A 34 3.13 -4.15 -6.65
C SER A 34 3.97 -2.96 -6.15
N ILE A 35 4.04 -1.88 -6.93
CA ILE A 35 4.73 -0.65 -6.51
C ILE A 35 4.09 -0.09 -5.24
N PHE A 36 2.77 -0.04 -5.19
CA PHE A 36 2.03 0.40 -4.01
C PHE A 36 2.32 -0.48 -2.79
N TYR A 37 2.27 -1.81 -2.94
CA TYR A 37 2.55 -2.77 -1.89
C TYR A 37 3.92 -2.53 -1.23
N PHE A 38 4.99 -2.43 -2.03
CA PHE A 38 6.33 -2.19 -1.48
C PHE A 38 6.50 -0.77 -0.92
N SER A 39 5.94 0.24 -1.58
CA SER A 39 5.97 1.62 -1.10
C SER A 39 5.26 1.78 0.25
N TYR A 40 4.22 1.00 0.49
CA TYR A 40 3.53 0.98 1.78
C TYR A 40 4.48 0.66 2.93
N PHE A 41 5.24 -0.45 2.83
CA PHE A 41 6.16 -0.87 3.90
C PHE A 41 7.41 0.00 3.98
N LEU A 42 8.01 0.36 2.84
CA LEU A 42 9.29 1.06 2.82
C LEU A 42 9.17 2.56 3.09
N ILE A 43 8.05 3.19 2.71
CA ILE A 43 7.89 4.65 2.76
C ILE A 43 6.74 5.05 3.67
N LEU A 44 5.55 4.47 3.46
CA LEU A 44 4.33 4.96 4.10
C LEU A 44 4.30 4.63 5.60
N VAL A 45 4.71 3.44 6.01
CA VAL A 45 4.84 3.06 7.43
C VAL A 45 5.78 3.98 8.21
N PRO A 46 7.06 4.19 7.81
CA PRO A 46 7.93 5.10 8.55
C PRO A 46 7.46 6.55 8.52
N LEU A 47 6.88 7.01 7.41
CA LEU A 47 6.32 8.36 7.29
C LEU A 47 5.16 8.58 8.25
N LEU A 48 4.21 7.65 8.33
CA LEU A 48 3.09 7.75 9.26
C LEU A 48 3.56 7.73 10.71
N GLY A 49 4.52 6.86 11.06
CA GLY A 49 5.09 6.85 12.41
C GLY A 49 5.77 8.17 12.76
N TYR A 50 6.49 8.79 11.83
CA TYR A 50 7.06 10.13 12.02
C TYR A 50 5.97 11.18 12.24
N LEU A 51 4.92 11.20 11.40
CA LEU A 51 3.84 12.17 11.50
C LEU A 51 3.04 12.02 12.80
N GLU A 52 2.73 10.78 13.20
CA GLU A 52 2.07 10.49 14.48
C GLU A 52 2.90 11.01 15.66
N ASN A 53 4.20 10.73 15.68
CA ASN A 53 5.10 11.23 16.73
C ASN A 53 5.15 12.77 16.78
N GLN A 54 5.25 13.44 15.62
CA GLN A 54 5.26 14.90 15.56
C GLN A 54 3.96 15.52 16.08
N LEU A 55 2.81 14.92 15.73
CA LEU A 55 1.50 15.38 16.20
C LEU A 55 1.35 15.20 17.71
N LEU A 56 1.83 14.08 18.25
CA LEU A 56 1.82 13.81 19.69
C LEU A 56 2.71 14.80 20.46
N VAL A 57 3.95 15.03 20.00
CA VAL A 57 4.88 15.99 20.62
C VAL A 57 4.34 17.42 20.59
N ARG A 58 3.67 17.83 19.52
CA ARG A 58 3.07 19.18 19.41
C ARG A 58 1.83 19.36 20.31
N SER A 59 1.20 18.28 20.74
CA SER A 59 -0.01 18.31 21.58
C SER A 59 0.28 18.34 23.08
N THR A 60 1.53 18.18 23.50
CA THR A 60 2.00 18.22 24.89
C THR A 60 2.85 19.46 25.14
#